data_AF-A0A3N5L1U3-F1
#
_entry.id   AF-A0A3N5L1U3-F1
#
_cell.length_a   1.000
_cell.length_b   1.000
_cell.length_c   1.000
_cell.angle_alpha   90.00
_cell.angle_beta   90.00
_cell.angle_gamma   90.00
#
_symmetry.space_group_name_H-M   'P 1'
#
loop_
_entity.id
_entity.type
_entity.pdbx_description
1 polymer ?
#
loop_
_entity_poly.entity_id
_entity_poly.type
_entity_poly.pdbx_seq_one_letter_code
_entity_poly.pdbx_strand_id
1 'polypeptide(L)'
;MKESKIKELLKALSVVEFKRFGDFIRSPFFNKNPHLVTLYDYFSKYNENFDKLAVLNEDIFRFVFKNEKYSEIKVRILLSNFVKLIEEYLVYISGTKNVIYQKTLLVNTLHQRNLTKNFHSALKETMEYQEKQFNRDEDYYYNQ
;
A
#
# COMPACT_ATOMS: atom_id res chain seq x y z
N MET A 1 -16.07 -0.26 15.50
CA MET A 1 -15.10 0.65 14.83
C MET A 1 -14.04 -0.07 14.00
N LYS A 2 -13.30 -1.06 14.52
CA LYS A 2 -12.23 -1.71 13.72
C LYS A 2 -12.76 -2.51 12.52
N GLU A 3 -13.87 -3.21 12.70
CA GLU A 3 -14.54 -3.96 11.63
C GLU A 3 -15.15 -3.05 10.54
N SER A 4 -15.64 -1.86 10.90
CA SER A 4 -16.14 -0.90 9.91
C SER A 4 -15.00 -0.32 9.09
N LYS A 5 -13.87 0.02 9.74
CA LYS A 5 -12.68 0.56 9.07
C LYS A 5 -12.04 -0.43 8.10
N ILE A 6 -11.90 -1.70 8.47
CA ILE A 6 -11.32 -2.69 7.55
C ILE A 6 -12.19 -2.90 6.30
N LYS A 7 -13.52 -2.95 6.45
CA LYS A 7 -14.44 -3.07 5.31
C LYS A 7 -14.32 -1.87 4.38
N GLU A 8 -14.28 -0.67 4.93
CA GLU A 8 -14.10 0.57 4.17
C GLU A 8 -12.79 0.56 3.37
N LEU A 9 -11.67 0.23 4.02
CA LEU A 9 -10.36 0.15 3.37
C LEU A 9 -10.29 -0.94 2.30
N LEU A 10 -10.88 -2.11 2.54
CA LEU A 10 -10.94 -3.19 1.54
C LEU A 10 -11.76 -2.81 0.32
N LYS A 11 -12.88 -2.10 0.51
CA LYS A 11 -13.72 -1.59 -0.60
C LYS A 11 -13.04 -0.46 -1.39
N ALA A 12 -12.16 0.31 -0.75
CA ALA A 12 -11.44 1.39 -1.40
C ALA A 12 -10.33 0.88 -2.34
N LEU A 13 -9.87 -0.36 -2.18
CA LEU A 13 -8.89 -0.97 -3.07
C LEU A 13 -9.58 -1.51 -4.32
N SER A 14 -9.08 -1.12 -5.50
CA SER A 14 -9.45 -1.82 -6.75
C SER A 14 -9.00 -3.27 -6.72
N VAL A 15 -9.61 -4.13 -7.55
CA VAL A 15 -9.21 -5.56 -7.69
C VAL A 15 -7.71 -5.71 -7.97
N VAL A 16 -7.15 -4.81 -8.78
CA VAL A 16 -5.72 -4.78 -9.12
C VAL A 16 -4.88 -4.35 -7.92
N GLU A 17 -5.30 -3.31 -7.20
CA GLU A 17 -4.59 -2.85 -5.99
C GLU A 17 -4.64 -3.89 -4.88
N PHE A 18 -5.77 -4.58 -4.69
CA PHE A 18 -5.89 -5.67 -3.72
C PHE A 18 -4.96 -6.84 -4.08
N LYS A 19 -4.88 -7.21 -5.36
CA LYS A 19 -3.94 -8.25 -5.81
C LYS A 19 -2.48 -7.87 -5.54
N ARG A 20 -2.09 -6.63 -5.85
CA ARG A 20 -0.75 -6.09 -5.58
C ARG A 20 -0.47 -5.93 -4.09
N PHE A 21 -1.49 -5.63 -3.28
CA PHE A 21 -1.38 -5.68 -1.81
C PHE A 21 -1.00 -7.09 -1.34
N GLY A 22 -1.46 -8.13 -2.04
CA GLY A 22 -1.02 -9.51 -1.86
C GLY A 22 0.49 -9.71 -2.01
N ASP A 23 1.14 -9.04 -2.96
CA ASP A 23 2.60 -9.09 -3.12
C ASP A 23 3.29 -8.31 -2.00
N PHE A 24 2.74 -7.15 -1.63
CA PHE A 24 3.24 -6.30 -0.54
C PHE A 24 3.22 -7.05 0.81
N ILE A 25 2.10 -7.66 1.18
CA ILE A 25 1.94 -8.35 2.47
C ILE A 25 2.74 -9.65 2.58
N ARG A 26 3.11 -10.27 1.45
CA ARG A 26 3.99 -11.44 1.41
C ARG A 26 5.47 -11.08 1.41
N SER A 27 5.80 -9.82 1.16
CA SER A 27 7.19 -9.37 1.16
C SER A 27 7.77 -9.38 2.58
N PRO A 28 8.90 -10.07 2.82
CA PRO A 28 9.55 -10.09 4.12
C PRO A 28 10.10 -8.73 4.55
N PHE A 29 10.18 -7.78 3.61
CA PHE A 29 10.55 -6.40 3.89
C PHE A 29 9.44 -5.62 4.62
N PHE A 30 8.18 -5.85 4.25
CA PHE A 30 7.03 -5.14 4.82
C PHE A 30 6.32 -5.93 5.92
N ASN A 31 6.31 -7.26 5.84
CA ASN A 31 5.61 -8.11 6.79
C ASN A 31 6.36 -9.41 7.05
N LYS A 32 6.54 -9.74 8.34
CA LYS A 32 7.11 -11.02 8.79
C LYS A 32 6.08 -11.92 9.47
N ASN A 33 4.83 -11.45 9.64
CA ASN A 33 3.78 -12.20 10.32
C ASN A 33 3.01 -13.07 9.32
N PRO A 34 3.13 -14.41 9.38
CA PRO A 34 2.43 -15.30 8.44
C PRO A 34 0.92 -15.27 8.63
N HIS A 35 0.41 -14.96 9.84
CA HIS A 35 -1.04 -14.86 10.07
C HIS A 35 -1.69 -13.71 9.29
N LEU A 36 -0.94 -12.64 9.01
CA LEU A 36 -1.44 -11.53 8.18
C LEU A 36 -1.53 -11.92 6.71
N VAL A 37 -0.63 -12.80 6.23
CA VAL A 37 -0.74 -13.40 4.89
C VAL A 37 -1.96 -14.33 4.82
N THR A 38 -2.16 -15.18 5.83
CA THR A 38 -3.34 -16.03 5.91
C THR A 38 -4.64 -15.20 5.97
N LEU A 39 -4.63 -14.06 6.66
CA LEU A 39 -5.78 -13.15 6.69
C LEU A 39 -6.04 -12.52 5.30
N TYR A 40 -5.00 -12.18 4.54
CA TYR A 40 -5.16 -11.78 3.14
C TYR A 40 -5.81 -12.89 2.32
N ASP A 41 -5.36 -14.15 2.49
CA ASP A 41 -5.92 -15.31 1.78
C ASP A 41 -7.38 -15.60 2.16
N TYR A 42 -7.79 -15.23 3.37
CA TYR A 42 -9.19 -15.25 3.76
C TYR A 42 -10.00 -14.23 2.96
N PHE A 43 -9.56 -12.98 2.91
CA PHE A 43 -10.28 -11.90 2.22
C PHE A 43 -10.26 -12.04 0.69
N SER A 44 -9.21 -12.64 0.11
CA SER A 44 -9.12 -12.83 -1.34
C SER A 44 -10.23 -13.69 -1.92
N LYS A 45 -10.84 -14.57 -1.10
CA LYS A 45 -12.03 -15.37 -1.47
C LYS A 45 -13.29 -14.53 -1.71
N TYR A 46 -13.30 -13.28 -1.25
CA TYR A 46 -14.44 -12.36 -1.33
C TYR A 46 -14.14 -11.14 -2.23
N ASN A 47 -13.01 -11.14 -2.95
CA ASN A 47 -12.49 -9.97 -3.68
C ASN A 47 -13.44 -9.44 -4.78
N GLU A 48 -14.39 -10.25 -5.26
CA GLU A 48 -15.40 -9.81 -6.24
C GLU A 48 -16.60 -9.10 -5.60
N ASN A 49 -16.83 -9.28 -4.30
CA ASN A 49 -17.92 -8.63 -3.59
C ASN A 49 -17.68 -8.59 -2.06
N PHE A 50 -17.08 -7.50 -1.59
CA PHE A 50 -16.90 -7.25 -0.15
C PHE A 50 -18.20 -6.85 0.57
N ASP A 51 -19.33 -6.63 -0.12
CA ASP A 51 -20.62 -6.41 0.54
C ASP A 51 -21.15 -7.68 1.19
N LYS A 52 -20.79 -8.85 0.63
CA LYS A 52 -21.08 -10.17 1.24
C LYS A 52 -20.13 -10.52 2.38
N LEU A 53 -19.13 -9.69 2.67
CA LEU A 53 -18.18 -9.94 3.75
C LEU A 53 -18.85 -9.67 5.11
N ALA A 54 -19.51 -10.69 5.64
CA ALA A 54 -19.72 -10.81 7.07
C ALA A 54 -18.35 -11.09 7.70
N VAL A 55 -17.69 -10.04 8.21
CA VAL A 55 -16.46 -10.16 9.01
C VAL A 55 -16.86 -10.80 10.34
N LEU A 56 -17.04 -12.11 10.33
CA LEU A 56 -17.28 -12.88 11.54
C LEU A 56 -15.91 -13.16 12.17
N ASN A 57 -15.66 -12.54 13.32
CA ASN A 57 -14.40 -12.68 14.05
C ASN A 57 -14.05 -14.15 14.32
N GLU A 58 -15.05 -14.99 14.56
CA GLU A 58 -14.86 -16.43 14.74
C GLU A 58 -14.36 -17.14 13.48
N ASP A 59 -14.87 -16.80 12.31
CA ASP A 59 -14.46 -17.43 11.05
C ASP A 59 -13.03 -17.02 10.70
N ILE A 60 -12.72 -15.74 10.88
CA ILE A 60 -11.34 -15.24 10.76
C ILE A 60 -10.43 -15.97 11.73
N PHE A 61 -10.84 -16.12 12.99
CA PHE A 61 -10.04 -16.82 13.98
C PHE A 61 -9.79 -18.28 13.58
N ARG A 62 -10.86 -19.01 13.21
CA ARG A 62 -10.77 -20.43 12.80
C ARG A 62 -9.90 -20.60 11.56
N PHE A 63 -9.97 -19.66 10.62
CA PHE A 63 -9.16 -19.70 9.41
C PHE A 63 -7.67 -19.45 9.68
N VAL A 64 -7.36 -18.47 10.54
CA VAL A 64 -5.99 -17.98 10.76
C VAL A 64 -5.25 -18.72 11.89
N PHE A 65 -5.95 -19.05 12.98
CA PHE A 65 -5.43 -19.69 14.19
C PHE A 65 -5.99 -21.11 14.32
N LYS A 66 -5.66 -21.96 13.36
CA LYS A 66 -6.14 -23.35 13.30
C LYS A 66 -5.84 -24.08 14.63
N ASN A 67 -6.81 -24.82 15.14
CA ASN A 67 -6.71 -25.65 16.34
C ASN A 67 -6.51 -24.88 17.66
N GLU A 68 -6.67 -23.56 17.67
CA GLU A 68 -6.64 -22.77 18.90
C GLU A 68 -8.06 -22.52 19.45
N LYS A 69 -8.16 -22.30 20.77
CA LYS A 69 -9.40 -21.82 21.38
C LYS A 69 -9.64 -20.37 20.96
N TYR A 70 -10.87 -20.07 20.54
CA TYR A 70 -11.26 -18.73 20.11
C TYR A 70 -10.79 -17.64 21.08
N SER A 71 -10.13 -16.62 20.54
CA SER A 71 -9.68 -15.45 21.27
C SER A 71 -10.01 -14.19 20.48
N GLU A 72 -11.01 -13.45 20.95
CA GLU A 72 -11.41 -12.17 20.36
C GLU A 72 -10.24 -11.17 20.36
N ILE A 73 -9.40 -11.18 21.40
CA ILE A 73 -8.22 -10.31 21.51
C ILE A 73 -7.25 -10.56 20.35
N LYS A 74 -6.98 -11.84 20.02
CA LYS A 74 -6.11 -12.18 18.89
C LYS A 74 -6.68 -11.69 17.56
N VAL A 75 -7.98 -11.86 17.31
CA VAL A 75 -8.63 -11.34 16.09
C VAL A 75 -8.52 -9.82 16.02
N ARG A 76 -8.81 -9.13 17.13
CA ARG A 76 -8.75 -7.67 17.19
C ARG A 76 -7.34 -7.14 16.90
N ILE A 77 -6.29 -7.79 17.42
CA ILE A 77 -4.89 -7.44 17.15
C ILE A 77 -4.57 -7.71 15.68
N LEU A 78 -4.94 -8.89 15.16
CA LEU A 78 -4.72 -9.29 13.78
C LEU A 78 -5.32 -8.29 12.79
N LEU A 79 -6.60 -7.95 12.96
CA LEU A 79 -7.29 -6.94 12.14
C LEU A 79 -6.63 -5.56 12.25
N SER A 80 -6.18 -5.16 13.44
CA SER A 80 -5.49 -3.87 13.62
C SER A 80 -4.18 -3.81 12.84
N ASN A 81 -3.41 -4.89 12.88
CA ASN A 81 -2.14 -4.98 12.15
C ASN A 81 -2.37 -5.05 10.63
N PHE A 82 -3.43 -5.73 10.21
CA PHE A 82 -3.82 -5.79 8.80
C PHE A 82 -4.22 -4.40 8.26
N VAL A 83 -5.01 -3.65 9.03
CA VAL A 83 -5.37 -2.25 8.69
C VAL A 83 -4.13 -1.39 8.52
N LYS A 84 -3.15 -1.49 9.43
CA LYS A 84 -1.89 -0.75 9.32
C LYS A 84 -1.15 -1.08 8.02
N LEU A 85 -1.07 -2.36 7.65
CA LEU A 85 -0.43 -2.76 6.39
C LEU A 85 -1.16 -2.23 5.16
N ILE A 86 -2.50 -2.16 5.18
CA ILE A 86 -3.25 -1.51 4.08
C ILE A 86 -2.90 -0.03 4.01
N GLU A 87 -2.87 0.68 5.15
CA GLU A 87 -2.51 2.10 5.20
C GLU A 87 -1.08 2.34 4.66
N GLU A 88 -0.11 1.54 5.09
CA GLU A 88 1.26 1.58 4.57
C GLU A 88 1.33 1.30 3.07
N TYR A 89 0.55 0.33 2.59
CA TYR A 89 0.45 0.04 1.16
C TYR A 89 -0.17 1.21 0.37
N LEU A 90 -1.22 1.85 0.89
CA LEU A 90 -1.84 3.02 0.27
C LEU A 90 -0.86 4.19 0.16
N VAL A 91 -0.05 4.41 1.21
CA VAL A 91 1.04 5.40 1.18
C VAL A 91 2.08 5.03 0.13
N TYR A 92 2.50 3.76 0.08
CA TYR A 92 3.46 3.28 -0.91
C TYR A 92 2.97 3.53 -2.35
N ILE A 93 1.76 3.08 -2.70
CA ILE A 93 1.26 3.25 -4.06
C ILE A 93 0.99 4.72 -4.41
N SER A 94 0.58 5.53 -3.44
CA SER A 94 0.37 6.97 -3.66
C SER A 94 1.70 7.69 -3.91
N GLY A 95 2.75 7.34 -3.16
CA GLY A 95 4.11 7.81 -3.41
C GLY A 95 4.61 7.40 -4.79
N THR A 96 4.28 6.19 -5.25
CA THR A 96 4.67 5.72 -6.61
C THR A 96 3.96 6.46 -7.76
N LYS A 97 2.80 7.08 -7.52
CA LYS A 97 2.06 7.83 -8.55
C LYS A 97 2.68 9.19 -8.85
N ASN A 98 3.31 9.83 -7.87
CA ASN A 98 3.92 11.15 -8.05
C ASN A 98 5.41 11.02 -8.42
N VAL A 99 5.69 11.00 -9.73
CA VAL A 99 7.05 10.84 -10.28
C VAL A 99 7.97 11.98 -9.85
N ILE A 100 7.48 13.23 -9.84
CA ILE A 100 8.31 14.37 -9.43
C ILE A 100 8.65 14.29 -7.94
N TYR A 101 7.70 13.91 -7.10
CA TYR A 101 7.95 13.70 -5.67
C TYR A 101 9.01 12.63 -5.41
N GLN A 102 8.97 11.51 -6.13
CA GLN A 102 10.01 10.45 -6.02
C GLN A 102 11.39 10.95 -6.42
N LYS A 103 11.48 11.68 -7.54
CA LYS A 103 12.73 12.25 -8.03
C LYS A 103 13.33 13.21 -7.01
N THR A 104 12.53 14.13 -6.47
CA THR A 104 12.95 15.06 -5.40
C THR A 104 13.39 14.31 -4.14
N LEU A 105 12.65 13.27 -3.73
CA LEU A 105 13.02 12.45 -2.56
C LEU A 105 14.38 11.76 -2.76
N LEU A 106 14.66 11.25 -3.97
CA LEU A 106 15.95 10.64 -4.30
C LEU A 106 17.09 11.66 -4.24
N VAL A 107 16.90 12.85 -4.83
CA VAL A 107 17.90 13.93 -4.78
C VAL A 107 18.27 14.27 -3.34
N ASN A 108 17.26 14.48 -2.47
CA ASN A 108 17.48 14.78 -1.05
C ASN A 108 18.19 13.63 -0.33
N THR A 109 17.80 12.39 -0.61
CA THR A 109 18.37 11.16 -0.04
C THR A 109 19.86 11.00 -0.41
N LEU A 110 20.23 11.32 -1.64
CA LEU A 110 21.62 11.26 -2.13
C LEU A 110 22.46 12.39 -1.53
N HIS A 111 21.90 13.59 -1.44
CA HIS A 111 22.55 14.75 -0.81
C HIS A 111 22.89 14.47 0.66
N GLN A 112 21.92 14.00 1.45
CA GLN A 112 22.11 13.67 2.86
C GLN A 112 23.16 12.58 3.12
N ARG A 113 23.44 11.72 2.12
CA ARG A 113 24.44 10.66 2.20
C ARG A 113 25.79 11.06 1.59
N ASN A 114 25.97 12.32 1.20
CA ASN A 114 27.19 12.83 0.55
C ASN A 114 27.57 12.05 -0.73
N LEU A 115 26.58 11.57 -1.49
CA LEU A 115 26.80 10.82 -2.74
C LEU A 115 26.88 11.77 -3.94
N THR A 116 27.86 12.69 -3.92
CA THR A 116 27.95 13.87 -4.81
C THR A 116 27.74 13.56 -6.30
N LYS A 117 28.42 12.55 -6.85
CA LYS A 117 28.28 12.18 -8.26
C LYS A 117 26.84 11.77 -8.61
N ASN A 118 26.24 10.92 -7.79
CA ASN A 118 24.87 10.44 -8.00
C ASN A 118 23.85 11.56 -7.76
N PHE A 119 24.10 12.41 -6.76
CA PHE A 119 23.28 13.59 -6.49
C PHE A 119 23.18 14.51 -7.72
N HIS A 120 24.31 14.86 -8.33
CA HIS A 120 24.29 15.74 -9.52
C HIS A 120 23.56 15.10 -10.70
N SER A 121 23.74 13.80 -10.94
CA SER A 121 23.00 13.09 -11.99
C SER A 121 21.50 13.12 -11.73
N ALA A 122 21.07 12.77 -10.52
CA ALA A 122 19.66 12.75 -10.15
C ALA A 122 19.03 14.15 -10.18
N LEU A 123 19.75 15.18 -9.76
CA LEU A 123 19.28 16.57 -9.80
C LEU A 123 19.02 17.01 -11.24
N LYS A 124 19.98 16.76 -12.14
CA LYS A 124 19.83 17.08 -13.57
C LYS A 124 18.61 16.38 -14.18
N GLU A 125 18.47 15.08 -13.96
CA GLU A 125 17.31 14.31 -14.44
C GLU A 125 15.97 14.77 -13.85
N THR A 126 16.00 15.36 -12.65
CA THR A 126 14.80 15.91 -12.00
C THR A 126 14.39 17.23 -12.64
N MET A 127 15.36 18.12 -12.88
CA MET A 127 15.13 19.41 -13.55
C MET A 127 14.62 19.20 -14.98
N GLU A 128 15.27 18.33 -15.76
CA GLU A 128 14.83 18.00 -17.13
C GLU A 128 13.40 17.41 -17.17
N TYR A 129 13.02 16.64 -16.14
CA TYR A 129 11.66 16.12 -16.04
C TYR A 129 10.66 17.24 -15.76
N GLN A 130 10.98 18.19 -14.86
CA GLN A 130 10.11 19.31 -14.54
C GLN A 130 9.88 20.23 -15.74
N GLU A 131 10.94 20.58 -16.46
CA GLU A 131 10.86 21.40 -17.68
C GLU A 131 9.96 20.75 -18.74
N LYS A 132 10.12 19.43 -18.95
CA LYS A 132 9.27 18.69 -19.90
C LYS A 132 7.80 18.63 -19.50
N GLN A 133 7.47 18.59 -18.20
CA GLN A 133 6.08 18.62 -17.77
C GLN A 133 5.50 20.03 -17.94
N PHE A 134 6.24 21.06 -17.53
CA PHE A 134 5.80 22.45 -17.67
C PHE A 134 5.49 22.83 -19.11
N ASN A 135 6.36 22.47 -20.07
CA ASN A 135 6.13 22.77 -21.49
C ASN A 135 4.90 22.05 -22.06
N ARG A 136 4.59 20.83 -21.60
CA ARG A 136 3.39 20.10 -22.04
C ARG A 136 2.11 20.76 -21.55
N ASP A 137 2.13 21.30 -20.33
CA ASP A 137 0.99 22.02 -19.78
C ASP A 137 0.81 23.34 -20.54
N GLU A 138 1.87 24.10 -20.82
CA GLU A 138 1.80 25.31 -21.64
C GLU A 138 1.27 25.04 -23.06
N ASP A 139 1.77 23.99 -23.74
CA ASP A 139 1.29 23.58 -25.07
C ASP A 139 -0.19 23.19 -25.06
N TYR A 140 -0.67 22.58 -23.98
CA TYR A 140 -2.09 22.23 -23.81
C TYR A 140 -2.98 23.47 -23.65
N TYR A 141 -2.53 24.48 -22.92
CA TYR A 141 -3.28 25.72 -22.72
C TYR A 141 -3.25 26.67 -23.93
N TYR A 142 -2.18 26.64 -24.75
CA TYR A 142 -2.06 27.51 -25.93
C TYR A 142 -2.83 27.01 -27.17
N ASN A 143 -3.13 25.72 -27.24
CA ASN A 143 -3.81 25.07 -28.38
C ASN A 143 -5.31 24.81 -28.13
N GLN A 144 -5.91 25.48 -27.15
CA GLN A 144 -7.34 25.39 -26.81
C GLN A 144 -8.13 26.62 -27.24
#